data_AF-A0A3N9XQQ4-F1
#
_entry.id   AF-A0A3N9XQQ4-F1
#
_cell.length_a   1.000
_cell.length_b   1.000
_cell.length_c   1.000
_cell.angle_alpha   90.00
_cell.angle_beta   90.00
_cell.angle_gamma   90.00
#
_symmetry.space_group_name_H-M   'P 1'
#
loop_
_entity.id
_entity.type
_entity.pdbx_description
1 polymer ?
#
loop_
_entity_poly.entity_id
_entity_poly.type
_entity_poly.pdbx_seq_one_letter_code
_entity_poly.pdbx_strand_id
1 'polypeptide(L)'
;MAGKTRLQRAAEELRALELRRKGRSLDGIAAELGVDARTVARRLEAAFRRLGEESFDQIRRRVENQIDGVLREAHQLLEHSDLTVNERSKVLGLVLQCERDRAALLGVRLPAQVVAKLEFEGDELGVGFGAGHAAKR
;
A
#
# COMPACT_ATOMS: atom_id res chain seq x y z
N MET A 1 17.22 -34.66 16.64
CA MET A 1 17.18 -33.31 16.03
C MET A 1 15.73 -32.86 15.95
N ALA A 2 15.26 -32.02 16.88
CA ALA A 2 13.90 -31.51 16.85
C ALA A 2 13.72 -30.61 15.61
N GLY A 3 12.85 -31.03 14.68
CA GLY A 3 12.57 -30.27 13.47
C GLY A 3 11.94 -28.91 13.81
N LYS A 4 12.42 -27.83 13.17
CA LYS A 4 11.86 -26.48 13.35
C LYS A 4 10.35 -26.48 13.18
N THR A 5 9.64 -25.80 14.07
CA THR A 5 8.18 -25.71 14.04
C THR A 5 7.72 -24.95 12.79
N ARG A 6 6.46 -25.17 12.37
CA ARG A 6 5.89 -24.48 11.19
C ARG A 6 5.96 -22.95 11.31
N LEU A 7 5.75 -22.43 12.52
CA LEU A 7 5.85 -21.00 12.83
C LEU A 7 7.27 -20.47 12.70
N GLN A 8 8.28 -21.21 13.18
CA GLN A 8 9.69 -20.82 13.05
C GLN A 8 10.13 -20.74 11.59
N ARG A 9 9.68 -21.68 10.74
CA ARG A 9 9.99 -21.63 9.30
C ARG A 9 9.34 -20.43 8.62
N ALA A 10 8.09 -20.13 8.95
CA ALA A 10 7.38 -18.97 8.40
C ALA A 10 8.05 -17.64 8.80
N ALA A 11 8.50 -17.52 10.05
CA ALA A 11 9.23 -16.34 10.51
C ALA A 11 10.57 -16.15 9.77
N GLU A 12 11.31 -17.23 9.54
CA GLU A 12 12.58 -17.19 8.79
C GLU A 12 12.39 -16.82 7.32
N GLU A 13 11.29 -17.27 6.69
CA GLU A 13 10.92 -16.94 5.32
C GLU A 13 10.53 -15.47 5.16
N LEU A 14 9.71 -14.95 6.09
CA LEU A 14 9.35 -13.52 6.13
C LEU A 14 10.58 -12.63 6.34
N ARG A 15 11.49 -13.03 7.25
CA ARG A 15 12.74 -12.29 7.49
C ARG A 15 13.64 -12.27 6.26
N ALA A 16 13.74 -13.38 5.52
CA ALA A 16 14.47 -13.41 4.25
C ALA A 16 13.85 -12.47 3.20
N LEU A 17 12.52 -12.44 3.11
CA LEU A 17 11.78 -11.55 2.21
C LEU A 17 11.99 -10.06 2.56
N GLU A 18 11.96 -9.70 3.84
CA GLU A 18 12.22 -8.33 4.29
C GLU A 18 13.63 -7.86 3.89
N LEU A 19 14.65 -8.70 4.12
CA LEU A 19 16.03 -8.37 3.73
C LEU A 19 16.18 -8.24 2.22
N ARG A 20 15.47 -9.06 1.44
CA ARG A 20 15.44 -8.94 -0.02
C ARG A 20 14.79 -7.64 -0.48
N ARG A 21 13.71 -7.19 0.17
CA ARG A 21 13.06 -5.89 -0.10
C ARG A 21 13.95 -4.70 0.22
N LYS A 22 14.85 -4.83 1.20
CA LYS A 22 15.90 -3.86 1.51
C LYS A 22 17.06 -3.86 0.51
N GLY A 23 16.98 -4.62 -0.58
CA GLY A 23 17.96 -4.64 -1.66
C GLY A 23 19.17 -5.56 -1.42
N ARG A 24 19.15 -6.41 -0.38
CA ARG A 24 20.27 -7.35 -0.13
C ARG A 24 20.36 -8.44 -1.21
N SER A 25 21.59 -8.81 -1.56
CA SER A 25 21.88 -9.99 -2.39
C SER A 25 21.58 -11.28 -1.63
N LEU A 26 21.41 -12.40 -2.34
CA LEU A 26 21.15 -13.70 -1.71
C LEU A 26 22.28 -14.09 -0.75
N ASP A 27 23.54 -13.84 -1.14
CA ASP A 27 24.72 -14.10 -0.30
C ASP A 27 24.75 -13.20 0.94
N GLY A 28 24.34 -11.93 0.81
CA GLY A 28 24.22 -11.02 1.96
C GLY A 28 23.15 -11.47 2.95
N ILE A 29 22.02 -11.97 2.45
CA ILE A 29 20.94 -12.52 3.29
C ILE A 29 21.39 -13.83 3.95
N ALA A 30 22.12 -14.67 3.21
CA ALA A 30 22.67 -15.92 3.70
C ALA A 30 23.63 -15.69 4.88
N ALA A 31 24.56 -14.74 4.73
CA ALA A 31 25.47 -14.33 5.78
C ALA A 31 24.71 -13.80 7.02
N GLU A 32 23.69 -12.97 6.82
CA GLU A 32 22.92 -12.37 7.93
C GLU A 32 22.04 -13.38 8.66
N LEU A 33 21.52 -14.39 7.95
CA LEU A 33 20.65 -15.43 8.52
C LEU A 33 21.41 -16.68 8.97
N GLY A 34 22.72 -16.74 8.78
CA GLY A 34 23.56 -17.90 9.11
C GLY A 34 23.17 -19.17 8.35
N VAL A 35 22.74 -19.04 7.09
CA VAL A 35 22.34 -20.17 6.23
C VAL A 35 22.98 -20.05 4.85
N ASP A 36 22.90 -21.10 4.05
CA ASP A 36 23.39 -21.07 2.68
C ASP A 36 22.45 -20.29 1.72
N ALA A 37 23.00 -19.76 0.63
CA ALA A 37 22.25 -18.98 -0.36
C ALA A 37 21.12 -19.78 -1.05
N ARG A 38 21.26 -21.11 -1.18
CA ARG A 38 20.23 -21.99 -1.74
C ARG A 38 19.04 -22.13 -0.80
N THR A 39 19.28 -22.15 0.51
CA THR A 39 18.27 -22.12 1.57
C THR A 39 17.55 -20.79 1.58
N VAL A 40 18.26 -19.68 1.37
CA VAL A 40 17.64 -18.35 1.19
C VAL A 40 16.74 -18.34 -0.05
N ALA A 41 17.22 -18.82 -1.20
CA ALA A 41 16.44 -18.87 -2.43
C ALA A 41 15.14 -19.67 -2.25
N ARG A 42 15.22 -20.86 -1.64
CA ARG A 42 14.04 -21.69 -1.33
C ARG A 42 13.08 -21.01 -0.37
N ARG A 43 13.58 -20.31 0.65
CA ARG A 43 12.74 -19.56 1.61
C ARG A 43 12.04 -18.39 0.93
N LEU A 44 12.73 -17.67 0.05
CA LEU A 44 12.16 -16.60 -0.75
C LEU A 44 11.08 -17.13 -1.68
N GLU A 45 11.33 -18.24 -2.38
CA GLU A 45 10.33 -18.89 -3.23
C GLU A 45 9.08 -19.29 -2.44
N ALA A 46 9.25 -19.89 -1.25
CA ALA A 46 8.13 -20.22 -0.35
C ALA A 46 7.37 -18.97 0.13
N ALA A 47 8.09 -17.89 0.46
CA ALA A 47 7.49 -16.62 0.84
C ALA A 47 6.71 -15.98 -0.32
N PHE A 48 7.27 -16.00 -1.53
CA PHE A 48 6.62 -15.50 -2.75
C PHE A 48 5.41 -16.33 -3.14
N ARG A 49 5.46 -17.65 -2.97
CA ARG A 49 4.30 -18.52 -3.21
C ARG A 49 3.16 -18.23 -2.24
N ARG A 50 3.47 -18.01 -0.95
CA ARG A 50 2.47 -17.54 0.02
C ARG A 50 1.91 -16.16 -0.30
N LEU A 51 2.75 -15.25 -0.80
CA LEU A 51 2.29 -13.95 -1.30
C LEU A 51 1.37 -14.09 -2.52
N GLY A 52 1.63 -15.05 -3.40
CA GLY A 52 0.77 -15.36 -4.55
C GLY A 52 -0.56 -16.03 -4.17
N GLU A 53 -0.61 -16.67 -2.99
CA GLU A 53 -1.83 -17.21 -2.38
C GLU A 53 -2.55 -16.19 -1.47
N GLU A 54 -2.03 -14.95 -1.34
CA GLU A 54 -2.69 -13.93 -0.52
C GLU A 54 -4.04 -13.57 -1.13
N SER A 55 -5.09 -13.63 -0.31
CA SER A 55 -6.39 -13.10 -0.72
C SER A 55 -6.30 -11.58 -0.91
N PHE A 56 -7.19 -11.01 -1.73
CA PHE A 56 -7.25 -9.57 -1.94
C PHE A 56 -7.32 -8.79 -0.61
N ASP A 57 -8.05 -9.32 0.39
CA ASP A 57 -8.12 -8.75 1.73
C ASP A 57 -6.77 -8.76 2.46
N GLN A 58 -5.96 -9.80 2.29
CA GLN A 58 -4.63 -9.88 2.89
C GLN A 58 -3.66 -8.89 2.24
N ILE A 59 -3.73 -8.75 0.91
CA ILE A 59 -2.95 -7.74 0.18
C ILE A 59 -3.37 -6.34 0.65
N ARG A 60 -4.67 -6.07 0.70
CA ARG A 60 -5.21 -4.78 1.15
C ARG A 60 -4.72 -4.44 2.57
N ARG A 61 -4.90 -5.35 3.54
CA ARG A 61 -4.45 -5.15 4.93
C ARG A 61 -2.94 -4.91 5.02
N ARG A 62 -2.16 -5.62 4.20
CA ARG A 62 -0.70 -5.45 4.16
C ARG A 62 -0.32 -4.05 3.66
N VAL A 63 -0.96 -3.57 2.60
CA VAL A 63 -0.71 -2.23 2.06
C VAL A 63 -1.21 -1.15 3.04
N GLU A 64 -2.39 -1.33 3.65
CA GLU A 64 -2.89 -0.45 4.71
C GLU A 64 -1.87 -0.33 5.86
N ASN A 65 -1.36 -1.45 6.38
CA ASN A 65 -0.34 -1.46 7.45
C ASN A 65 0.95 -0.72 7.05
N GLN A 66 1.35 -0.80 5.78
CA GLN A 66 2.54 -0.09 5.27
C GLN A 66 2.31 1.41 5.23
N ILE A 67 1.15 1.85 4.73
CA ILE A 67 0.76 3.26 4.71
C ILE A 67 0.69 3.83 6.13
N ASP A 68 0.04 3.10 7.05
CA ASP A 68 -0.06 3.50 8.45
C ASP A 68 1.32 3.61 9.13
N GLY A 69 2.26 2.73 8.76
CA GLY A 69 3.65 2.80 9.24
C GLY A 69 4.35 4.09 8.78
N VAL A 70 4.27 4.41 7.49
CA VAL A 70 4.85 5.64 6.92
C VAL A 70 4.20 6.89 7.50
N LEU A 71 2.88 6.89 7.70
CA LEU A 71 2.17 8.01 8.34
C LEU A 71 2.67 8.27 9.75
N ARG A 72 2.89 7.22 10.56
CA ARG A 72 3.44 7.39 11.92
C ARG A 72 4.84 7.99 11.88
N GLU A 73 5.72 7.48 11.01
CA GLU A 73 7.07 8.02 10.86
C GLU A 73 7.03 9.49 10.39
N ALA A 74 6.16 9.83 9.43
CA ALA A 74 5.99 11.19 8.95
C ALA A 74 5.47 12.14 10.05
N HIS A 75 4.52 11.70 10.87
CA HIS A 75 4.05 12.48 12.01
C HIS A 75 5.14 12.70 13.06
N GLN A 76 5.92 11.66 13.38
CA GLN A 76 7.08 11.80 14.27
C GLN A 76 8.10 12.79 13.71
N LEU A 77 8.35 12.78 12.40
CA LEU A 77 9.21 13.77 11.77
C LEU A 77 8.68 15.19 11.95
N LEU A 78 7.37 15.42 11.79
CA LEU A 78 6.75 16.74 11.95
C LEU A 78 6.78 17.27 13.39
N GLU A 79 6.90 16.39 14.39
CA GLU A 79 7.05 16.75 15.80
C GLU A 79 8.46 17.29 16.11
N HIS A 80 9.47 16.97 15.28
CA HIS A 80 10.79 17.56 15.43
C HIS A 80 10.77 19.05 15.06
N SER A 81 11.19 19.89 16.02
CA SER A 81 11.28 21.35 15.91
C SER A 81 12.33 21.84 14.91
N ASP A 82 13.22 20.95 14.48
CA ASP A 82 14.48 21.31 13.83
C ASP A 82 14.35 21.30 12.29
N LEU A 83 13.19 20.89 11.79
CA LEU A 83 12.89 20.86 10.36
C LEU A 83 12.82 22.28 9.79
N THR A 84 13.51 22.49 8.68
CA THR A 84 13.31 23.68 7.86
C THR A 84 11.90 23.71 7.27
N VAL A 85 11.43 24.90 6.88
CA VAL A 85 10.11 25.07 6.22
C VAL A 85 9.97 24.18 4.97
N ASN A 86 11.06 24.00 4.22
CA ASN A 86 11.08 23.15 3.03
C ASN A 86 10.95 21.67 3.38
N GLU A 87 11.70 21.18 4.36
CA GLU A 87 11.59 19.79 4.82
C GLU A 87 10.21 19.50 5.40
N ARG A 88 9.68 20.43 6.21
CA ARG A 88 8.32 20.34 6.74
C ARG A 88 7.28 20.25 5.62
N SER A 89 7.44 21.04 4.56
CA SER A 89 6.56 21.00 3.39
C SER A 89 6.62 19.66 2.64
N LYS A 90 7.81 19.06 2.53
CA LYS A 90 7.99 17.73 1.93
C LYS A 90 7.32 16.63 2.76
N VAL A 91 7.49 16.67 4.08
CA VAL A 91 6.86 15.69 4.99
C VAL A 91 5.33 15.83 4.96
N LEU A 92 4.80 17.05 4.95
CA LEU A 92 3.36 17.27 4.76
C LEU A 92 2.86 16.76 3.41
N GLY A 93 3.64 16.94 2.34
CA GLY A 93 3.34 16.38 1.02
C GLY A 93 3.25 14.84 1.05
N LEU A 94 4.15 14.19 1.79
CA LEU A 94 4.13 12.74 1.99
C LEU A 94 2.88 12.29 2.77
N VAL A 95 2.52 12.99 3.85
CA VAL A 95 1.30 12.70 4.63
C VAL A 95 0.06 12.78 3.74
N LEU A 96 -0.09 13.87 2.97
CA LEU A 96 -1.22 14.04 2.05
C LEU A 96 -1.27 12.94 0.97
N GLN A 97 -0.12 12.48 0.50
CA GLN A 97 -0.05 11.40 -0.47
C GLN A 97 -0.49 10.06 0.16
N CYS A 98 0.00 9.74 1.36
CA CYS A 98 -0.41 8.54 2.08
C CYS A 98 -1.92 8.51 2.37
N GLU A 99 -2.52 9.64 2.78
CA GLU A 99 -3.97 9.72 3.02
C GLU A 99 -4.78 9.53 1.73
N ARG A 100 -4.29 10.04 0.59
CA ARG A 100 -4.92 9.79 -0.72
C ARG A 100 -4.88 8.31 -1.11
N ASP A 101 -3.75 7.66 -0.89
CA ASP A 101 -3.56 6.24 -1.24
C ASP A 101 -4.42 5.35 -0.33
N ARG A 102 -4.54 5.72 0.95
CA ARG A 102 -5.46 5.08 1.90
C ARG A 102 -6.92 5.24 1.49
N ALA A 103 -7.34 6.45 1.11
CA ALA A 103 -8.70 6.69 0.63
C ALA A 103 -9.04 5.88 -0.64
N ALA A 104 -8.06 5.67 -1.52
CA ALA A 104 -8.21 4.80 -2.70
C ALA A 104 -8.35 3.32 -2.31
N LEU A 105 -7.54 2.83 -1.37
CA LEU A 105 -7.62 1.44 -0.88
C LEU A 105 -8.95 1.12 -0.19
N LEU A 106 -9.49 2.09 0.55
CA LEU A 106 -10.79 1.96 1.22
C LEU A 106 -11.98 2.09 0.24
N GLY A 107 -11.73 2.43 -1.02
CA GLY A 107 -12.78 2.67 -2.02
C GLY A 107 -13.60 3.93 -1.75
N VAL A 108 -13.17 4.79 -0.81
CA VAL A 108 -13.82 6.06 -0.48
C VAL A 108 -13.52 7.11 -1.55
N ARG A 109 -12.43 6.93 -2.31
CA ARG A 109 -12.08 7.75 -3.46
C ARG A 109 -12.36 7.00 -4.76
N LEU A 110 -13.37 7.45 -5.49
CA LEU A 110 -13.59 7.01 -6.87
C LEU A 110 -12.54 7.65 -7.79
N PRO A 111 -11.95 6.90 -8.74
CA PRO A 111 -11.12 7.49 -9.79
C PRO A 111 -11.93 8.55 -10.55
N ALA A 112 -11.32 9.68 -10.89
CA ALA A 112 -12.01 10.78 -11.59
C ALA A 112 -12.68 10.32 -12.89
N GLN A 113 -12.13 9.31 -13.55
CA GLN A 113 -12.70 8.69 -14.75
C GLN A 113 -13.99 7.91 -14.46
N VAL A 114 -14.11 7.30 -13.28
CA VAL A 114 -15.33 6.59 -12.85
C VAL A 114 -16.39 7.60 -12.44
N VAL A 115 -16.00 8.67 -11.75
CA VAL A 115 -16.90 9.81 -11.45
C VAL A 115 -17.43 10.43 -12.74
N ALA A 116 -16.54 10.74 -13.70
CA ALA A 116 -16.94 11.28 -15.00
C ALA A 116 -17.88 10.32 -15.75
N LYS A 117 -17.63 9.01 -15.77
CA LYS A 117 -18.57 8.07 -16.39
C LYS A 117 -19.93 8.04 -15.70
N LEU A 118 -19.96 8.02 -14.37
CA LEU A 118 -21.23 8.05 -13.63
C LEU A 118 -21.99 9.36 -13.83
N GLU A 119 -21.30 10.49 -13.91
CA GLU A 119 -21.90 11.82 -14.10
C GLU A 119 -22.32 12.08 -15.56
N PHE A 120 -21.57 11.60 -16.55
CA PHE A 120 -21.81 11.90 -17.97
C PHE A 120 -22.51 10.76 -18.75
N GLU A 121 -22.41 9.49 -18.33
CA GLU A 121 -23.20 8.37 -18.90
C GLU A 121 -24.52 8.18 -18.14
N GLY A 122 -24.62 8.68 -16.90
CA GLY A 122 -25.88 8.69 -16.12
C GLY A 122 -26.94 9.66 -16.64
N ASP A 123 -26.56 10.61 -17.49
CA ASP A 123 -27.46 11.62 -18.08
C ASP A 123 -28.27 11.09 -19.27
N GLU A 124 -27.96 9.88 -19.78
CA GLU A 124 -28.75 9.22 -20.83
C GLU A 124 -30.01 8.50 -20.31
N LEU A 125 -30.22 8.45 -18.99
CA LEU A 125 -31.42 7.91 -18.35
C LEU A 125 -32.19 8.98 -17.55
N GLY A 126 -32.39 10.14 -18.17
CA GLY A 126 -33.63 10.92 -18.08
C GLY A 126 -33.82 11.78 -16.83
N VAL A 127 -33.71 13.09 -17.01
CA VAL A 127 -34.71 14.03 -16.48
C VAL A 127 -34.97 15.13 -17.52
N GLY A 128 -36.21 15.20 -17.99
CA GLY A 128 -36.66 16.24 -18.91
C GLY A 128 -36.52 17.63 -18.33
N PHE A 129 -36.05 18.56 -19.16
CA PHE A 129 -36.14 19.99 -18.92
C PHE A 129 -37.61 20.41 -18.84
N GLY A 130 -38.12 20.50 -17.61
CA GLY A 130 -39.34 21.23 -17.28
C GLY A 130 -39.01 22.67 -16.90
N ALA A 131 -39.79 23.60 -17.46
CA ALA A 131 -39.78 25.06 -17.32
C ALA A 131 -38.68 25.81 -18.13
N GLY A 132 -38.98 26.81 -18.96
CA GLY A 132 -40.18 27.66 -18.99
C GLY A 132 -40.57 28.13 -20.39
N HIS A 133 -41.84 27.94 -20.71
CA HIS A 133 -42.52 28.59 -21.81
C HIS A 133 -42.89 30.02 -21.35
N ALA A 134 -42.03 30.99 -21.63
CA ALA A 134 -42.39 32.41 -21.54
C ALA A 134 -42.84 32.88 -22.93
N ALA A 135 -44.12 32.68 -23.25
CA ALA A 135 -44.76 33.23 -24.44
C ALA A 135 -45.82 34.25 -24.04
N LYS A 136 -45.51 35.52 -24.33
CA LYS A 136 -46.37 36.67 -24.67
C LYS A 136 -47.85 36.62 -24.28
N ARG A 137 -48.27 37.62 -23.51
CA ARG A 137 -49.48 38.40 -23.78
C ARG A 137 -49.13 39.87 -23.79
#